data_AF-A0A3A8QR74-F1
#
_entry.id   AF-A0A3A8QR74-F1
#
_cell.length_a   1.000
_cell.length_b   1.000
_cell.length_c   1.000
_cell.angle_alpha   90.00
_cell.angle_beta   90.00
_cell.angle_gamma   90.00
#
_symmetry.space_group_name_H-M   'P 1'
#
loop_
_entity.id
_entity.type
_entity.pdbx_description
1 polymer ?
#
loop_
_entity_poly.entity_id
_entity_poly.type
_entity_poly.pdbx_seq_one_letter_code
_entity_poly.pdbx_strand_id
1 'polypeptide(L)'
;MSAAVAGVCLLVELMLGVALLVGAFFTLAFSSEAYRNSATPLHQALNALTFVLAVLPLVLTLWVGWRRFLSDRPFDPVPLGMGLPLVALGVCAVAGYLALLGGELATSSHRREQERAARLALRAEVEGGAVHKACDLVAADPRASAEDMRRCREFIESRPDVAARWAELTKFTDPRGGFNTWHLAQVGLAPDWAWGATVPVIRHDQAWLLRTFHETWLARTQDLPSMDDMGQLQLALQTSTRFRGWDAHAVETLRTQVLPSLVAWLDAREPRLRALPDVDTWVLGAVRERIQSLLTKPDEGVEPLPPLPGTPSASDIGLVRMDDTGALDLWLRASPTSGNIGDVYLHRASYDSDYERWRKYVGDLRPGQPRFLPAP
;
A
#
# COMPACT_ATOMS: atom_id res chain seq x y z
N MET A 1 16.58 -24.99 54.79
CA MET A 1 16.92 -25.48 53.43
C MET A 1 18.13 -26.38 53.52
N SER A 2 18.08 -27.60 52.97
CA SER A 2 19.22 -28.54 52.98
C SER A 2 20.26 -28.16 51.91
N ALA A 3 21.53 -28.49 52.16
CA ALA A 3 22.65 -28.17 51.27
C ALA A 3 22.46 -28.67 49.82
N ALA A 4 21.69 -29.75 49.62
CA ALA A 4 21.34 -30.29 48.31
C ALA A 4 20.45 -29.33 47.49
N VAL A 5 19.49 -28.66 48.13
CA VAL A 5 18.60 -27.70 47.45
C VAL A 5 19.38 -26.45 47.05
N ALA A 6 20.29 -25.99 47.91
CA ALA A 6 21.18 -24.86 47.58
C ALA A 6 22.13 -25.21 46.43
N GLY A 7 22.68 -26.43 46.40
CA GLY A 7 23.53 -26.90 45.31
C GLY A 7 22.82 -27.00 43.96
N VAL A 8 21.57 -27.50 43.94
CA VAL A 8 20.75 -27.58 42.71
C VAL A 8 20.41 -26.19 42.19
N CYS A 9 20.04 -25.24 43.06
CA CYS A 9 19.79 -23.85 42.66
C CYS A 9 21.03 -23.20 42.03
N LEU A 10 22.21 -23.40 42.62
CA LEU A 10 23.49 -22.90 42.10
C LEU A 10 23.83 -23.47 40.72
N LEU A 11 23.53 -24.75 40.49
CA LEU A 11 23.72 -25.43 39.21
C LEU A 11 22.79 -24.90 38.13
N VAL A 12 21.52 -24.63 38.49
CA VAL A 12 20.53 -24.01 37.60
C VAL A 12 20.93 -22.57 37.26
N GLU A 13 21.42 -21.80 38.23
CA GLU A 13 21.94 -20.44 38.04
C GLU A 13 23.15 -20.42 37.11
N LEU A 14 24.10 -21.36 37.29
CA LEU A 14 25.27 -21.50 36.44
C LEU A 14 24.88 -21.87 35.00
N MET A 15 23.99 -22.84 34.82
CA MET A 15 23.50 -23.26 33.50
C MET A 15 22.81 -22.11 32.76
N LEU A 16 22.01 -21.31 33.46
CA LEU A 16 21.34 -20.14 32.88
C LEU A 16 22.33 -19.03 32.53
N GLY A 17 23.35 -18.79 33.37
CA GLY A 17 24.43 -17.85 33.08
C GLY A 17 25.23 -18.25 31.83
N VAL A 18 25.55 -19.54 31.69
CA VAL A 18 26.20 -20.09 30.48
C VAL A 18 25.28 -19.94 29.26
N ALA A 19 23.99 -20.24 29.38
CA ALA A 19 23.04 -20.09 28.27
C ALA A 19 22.91 -18.64 27.78
N LEU A 20 22.88 -17.65 28.69
CA LEU A 20 22.85 -16.23 28.35
C LEU A 20 24.14 -15.77 27.65
N LEU A 21 25.31 -16.25 28.10
CA LEU A 21 26.60 -15.99 27.48
C LEU A 21 26.68 -16.58 26.06
N VAL A 22 26.24 -17.82 25.90
CA VAL A 22 26.17 -18.49 24.58
C VAL A 22 25.18 -17.75 23.67
N GLY A 23 24.02 -17.35 24.18
CA GLY A 23 23.05 -16.54 23.46
C GLY A 23 23.63 -15.21 22.98
N ALA A 24 24.32 -14.47 23.86
CA ALA A 24 24.98 -13.21 23.51
C ALA A 24 26.10 -13.38 22.47
N PHE A 25 26.84 -14.49 22.54
CA PHE A 25 27.85 -14.82 21.54
C PHE A 25 27.24 -15.06 20.16
N PHE A 26 26.16 -15.85 20.08
CA PHE A 26 25.47 -16.09 18.82
C PHE A 26 24.83 -14.81 18.26
N THR A 27 24.20 -13.97 19.10
CA THR A 27 23.62 -12.70 18.62
C THR A 27 24.68 -11.76 18.07
N LEU A 28 25.86 -11.68 18.69
CA LEU A 28 27.00 -10.92 18.17
C LEU A 28 27.57 -11.50 16.88
N ALA A 29 27.69 -12.83 16.77
CA ALA A 29 28.16 -13.50 15.57
C ALA A 29 27.21 -13.27 14.38
N PHE A 30 25.91 -13.47 14.58
CA PHE A 30 24.89 -13.16 13.57
C PHE A 30 24.78 -11.67 13.27
N SER A 31 25.04 -10.80 14.26
CA SER A 31 25.09 -9.35 14.06
C SER A 31 26.22 -8.95 13.11
N SER A 32 27.40 -9.54 13.28
CA SER A 32 28.56 -9.31 12.41
C SER A 32 28.28 -9.79 10.97
N GLU A 33 27.65 -10.95 10.83
CA GLU A 33 27.28 -11.51 9.53
C GLU A 33 26.16 -10.70 8.84
N ALA A 34 25.19 -10.19 9.61
CA ALA A 34 24.16 -9.28 9.11
C ALA A 34 24.75 -7.95 8.62
N TYR A 35 25.76 -7.41 9.31
CA TYR A 35 26.48 -6.21 8.87
C TYR A 35 27.24 -6.43 7.56
N ARG A 36 27.93 -7.57 7.42
CA ARG A 36 28.67 -7.94 6.20
C ARG A 36 27.74 -8.08 4.99
N ASN A 37 26.53 -8.55 5.20
CA ASN A 37 25.50 -8.69 4.17
C ASN A 37 24.62 -7.44 4.01
N SER A 38 25.05 -6.28 4.53
CA SER A 38 24.36 -4.99 4.42
C SER A 38 22.94 -4.96 5.02
N ALA A 39 22.60 -5.91 5.90
CA ALA A 39 21.34 -5.98 6.62
C ALA A 39 21.40 -5.14 7.92
N THR A 40 21.63 -3.83 7.78
CA THR A 40 21.75 -2.86 8.87
C THR A 40 20.64 -2.89 9.93
N PRO A 41 19.33 -3.04 9.61
CA PRO A 41 18.30 -3.13 10.64
C PRO A 41 18.38 -4.44 11.46
N LEU A 42 18.75 -5.56 10.84
CA LEU A 42 18.95 -6.83 11.52
C LEU A 42 20.19 -6.77 12.45
N HIS A 43 21.26 -6.11 11.99
CA HIS A 43 22.44 -5.82 12.82
C HIS A 43 22.08 -4.99 14.05
N GLN A 44 21.30 -3.92 13.90
CA GLN A 44 20.84 -3.09 15.01
C GLN A 44 19.96 -3.86 16.00
N ALA A 45 19.04 -4.70 15.50
CA ALA A 45 18.19 -5.55 16.34
C ALA A 45 19.02 -6.57 17.15
N LEU A 46 20.01 -7.21 16.52
CA LEU A 46 20.90 -8.17 17.19
C LEU A 46 21.85 -7.51 18.20
N ASN A 47 22.30 -6.28 17.94
CA ASN A 47 23.06 -5.48 18.90
C ASN A 47 22.20 -5.04 20.10
N ALA A 48 20.97 -4.59 19.86
CA ALA A 48 20.03 -4.24 20.93
C ALA A 48 19.70 -5.47 21.80
N LEU A 49 19.50 -6.63 21.18
CA LEU A 49 19.32 -7.89 21.90
C LEU A 49 20.55 -8.25 22.75
N THR A 50 21.74 -8.10 22.20
CA THR A 50 23.00 -8.33 22.94
C THR A 50 23.12 -7.36 24.13
N PHE A 51 22.74 -6.09 23.95
CA PHE A 51 22.73 -5.11 25.03
C PHE A 51 21.75 -5.47 26.14
N VAL A 52 20.54 -5.93 25.80
CA VAL A 52 19.55 -6.41 26.77
C VAL A 52 20.08 -7.63 27.54
N LEU A 53 20.71 -8.59 26.84
CA LEU A 53 21.34 -9.76 27.45
C LEU A 53 22.48 -9.39 28.42
N ALA A 54 23.18 -8.29 28.19
CA ALA A 54 24.31 -7.84 29.01
C ALA A 54 23.91 -6.96 30.22
N VAL A 55 22.96 -6.04 30.05
CA VAL A 55 22.55 -5.09 31.11
C VAL A 55 21.70 -5.75 32.19
N LEU A 56 20.88 -6.73 31.81
CA LEU A 56 19.88 -7.30 32.70
C LEU A 56 20.47 -8.14 33.85
N PRO A 57 21.49 -8.99 33.65
CA PRO A 57 22.20 -9.64 34.75
C PRO A 57 22.80 -8.60 35.71
N LEU A 58 23.29 -7.47 35.18
CA LEU A 58 23.91 -6.41 35.97
C LEU A 58 22.89 -5.71 36.88
N VAL A 59 21.70 -5.40 36.36
CA VAL A 59 20.58 -4.83 37.14
C VAL A 59 20.08 -5.81 38.21
N LEU A 60 19.98 -7.11 37.88
CA LEU A 60 19.66 -8.17 38.84
C LEU A 60 20.70 -8.27 39.96
N THR A 61 21.98 -8.23 39.61
CA THR A 61 23.08 -8.32 40.57
C THR A 61 23.08 -7.10 41.51
N LEU A 62 22.82 -5.90 40.96
CA LEU A 62 22.66 -4.68 41.73
C LEU A 62 21.43 -4.73 42.65
N TRP A 63 20.30 -5.26 42.19
CA TRP A 63 19.09 -5.42 43.00
C TRP A 63 19.30 -6.42 44.15
N VAL A 64 19.95 -7.56 43.87
CA VAL A 64 20.32 -8.56 44.90
C VAL A 64 21.32 -7.96 45.89
N GLY A 65 22.33 -7.24 45.42
CA GLY A 65 23.30 -6.55 46.26
C GLY A 65 22.66 -5.49 47.15
N TRP A 66 21.81 -4.63 46.58
CA TRP A 66 21.02 -3.65 47.32
C TRP A 66 20.19 -4.32 48.42
N ARG A 67 19.45 -5.38 48.08
CA ARG A 67 18.61 -6.10 49.05
C ARG A 67 19.43 -6.77 50.14
N ARG A 68 20.62 -7.28 49.82
CA ARG A 68 21.52 -7.99 50.75
C ARG A 68 22.24 -7.06 51.71
N PHE A 69 22.64 -5.88 51.25
CA PHE A 69 23.55 -5.01 52.00
C PHE A 69 22.92 -3.70 52.49
N LEU A 70 21.80 -3.25 51.90
CA LEU A 70 21.21 -1.93 52.15
C LEU A 70 19.75 -1.97 52.65
N SER A 71 19.17 -3.17 52.80
CA SER A 71 17.81 -3.35 53.31
C SER A 71 17.84 -4.02 54.68
N ASP A 72 17.42 -3.31 55.74
CA ASP A 72 17.37 -3.79 57.14
C ASP A 72 16.32 -4.90 57.40
N ARG A 73 15.82 -5.58 56.38
CA ARG A 73 14.79 -6.63 56.53
C ARG A 73 15.43 -7.99 56.84
N PRO A 74 14.86 -8.78 57.78
CA PRO A 74 15.34 -10.12 58.07
C PRO A 74 15.24 -11.04 56.85
N PHE A 75 16.19 -11.96 56.74
CA PHE A 75 16.41 -12.81 55.56
C PHE A 75 15.32 -13.89 55.42
N ASP A 76 14.17 -13.53 54.84
CA ASP A 76 13.35 -14.54 54.18
C ASP A 76 14.11 -15.06 52.95
N PRO A 77 14.07 -16.38 52.66
CA PRO A 77 14.76 -16.96 51.50
C PRO A 77 14.26 -16.26 50.24
N VAL A 78 15.10 -15.36 49.72
CA VAL A 78 14.82 -14.62 48.50
C VAL A 78 14.58 -15.65 47.40
N PRO A 79 13.43 -15.66 46.71
CA PRO A 79 13.12 -16.67 45.71
C PRO A 79 13.87 -16.32 44.41
N LEU A 80 15.20 -16.41 44.45
CA LEU A 80 16.08 -16.38 43.28
C LEU A 80 15.63 -17.44 42.25
N GLY A 81 15.09 -18.57 42.75
CA GLY A 81 14.51 -19.64 41.92
C GLY A 81 13.29 -19.28 41.08
N MET A 82 12.58 -18.17 41.36
CA MET A 82 11.45 -17.70 40.51
C MET A 82 11.76 -16.42 39.73
N GLY A 83 12.66 -15.55 40.24
CA GLY A 83 13.04 -14.32 39.56
C GLY A 83 13.80 -14.56 38.25
N LEU A 84 14.73 -15.50 38.24
CA LEU A 84 15.53 -15.84 37.05
C LEU A 84 14.69 -16.42 35.89
N PRO A 85 13.75 -17.36 36.11
CA PRO A 85 12.86 -17.85 35.05
C PRO A 85 11.94 -16.77 34.46
N LEU A 86 11.37 -15.89 35.28
CA LEU A 86 10.53 -14.78 34.80
C LEU A 86 11.33 -13.79 33.95
N VAL A 87 12.57 -13.51 34.37
CA VAL A 87 13.48 -12.65 33.64
C VAL A 87 13.95 -13.31 32.34
N ALA A 88 14.26 -14.62 32.36
CA ALA A 88 14.59 -15.37 31.16
C ALA A 88 13.44 -15.39 30.15
N LEU A 89 12.19 -15.55 30.61
CA LEU A 89 10.99 -15.43 29.79
C LEU A 89 10.82 -14.03 29.19
N GLY A 90 11.01 -12.98 29.99
CA GLY A 90 10.97 -11.59 29.52
C GLY A 90 12.02 -11.30 28.45
N VAL A 91 13.25 -11.78 28.63
CA VAL A 91 14.33 -11.66 27.65
C VAL A 91 14.01 -12.40 26.37
N CYS A 92 13.56 -13.65 26.46
CA CYS A 92 13.19 -14.44 25.28
C CYS A 92 12.01 -13.80 24.52
N ALA A 93 11.03 -13.21 25.23
CA ALA A 93 9.92 -12.49 24.62
C ALA A 93 10.38 -11.22 23.91
N VAL A 94 11.23 -10.40 24.54
CA VAL A 94 11.81 -9.19 23.94
C VAL A 94 12.72 -9.55 22.76
N ALA A 95 13.50 -10.62 22.86
CA ALA A 95 14.33 -11.14 21.78
C ALA A 95 13.51 -11.60 20.58
N GLY A 96 12.45 -12.38 20.82
CA GLY A 96 11.51 -12.81 19.79
C GLY A 96 10.84 -11.62 19.09
N TYR A 97 10.38 -10.64 19.86
CA TYR A 97 9.75 -9.44 19.33
C TYR A 97 10.72 -8.59 18.47
N LEU A 98 11.96 -8.38 18.93
CA LEU A 98 12.97 -7.64 18.19
C LEU A 98 13.45 -8.39 16.93
N ALA A 99 13.52 -9.73 16.98
CA ALA A 99 13.85 -10.55 15.82
C ALA A 99 12.75 -10.49 14.74
N LEU A 100 11.46 -10.49 15.15
CA LEU A 100 10.33 -10.34 14.25
C LEU A 100 10.33 -8.95 13.58
N LEU A 101 10.41 -7.87 14.37
CA LEU A 101 10.48 -6.51 13.84
C LEU A 101 11.70 -6.28 12.94
N GLY A 102 12.88 -6.77 13.35
CA GLY A 102 14.11 -6.66 12.56
C GLY A 102 14.05 -7.43 11.25
N GLY A 103 13.45 -8.63 11.26
CA GLY A 103 13.22 -9.44 10.07
C GLY A 103 12.24 -8.81 9.08
N GLU A 104 11.12 -8.26 9.56
CA GLU A 104 10.14 -7.55 8.73
C GLU A 104 10.74 -6.28 8.10
N LEU A 105 11.54 -5.52 8.85
CA LEU A 105 12.21 -4.32 8.35
C LEU A 105 13.30 -4.64 7.31
N ALA A 106 14.10 -5.68 7.54
CA ALA A 106 15.14 -6.09 6.60
C ALA A 106 14.54 -6.62 5.29
N THR A 107 13.53 -7.49 5.37
CA THR A 107 12.86 -8.06 4.21
C THR A 107 12.10 -6.99 3.41
N SER A 108 11.45 -6.05 4.06
CA SER A 108 10.78 -4.93 3.39
C SER A 108 11.76 -3.97 2.72
N SER A 109 12.89 -3.65 3.34
CA SER A 109 13.93 -2.81 2.74
C SER A 109 14.54 -3.47 1.50
N HIS A 110 14.91 -4.75 1.61
CA HIS A 110 15.50 -5.48 0.49
C HIS A 110 14.53 -5.60 -0.69
N ARG A 111 13.24 -5.86 -0.42
CA ARG A 111 12.21 -5.89 -1.45
C ARG A 111 12.07 -4.53 -2.16
N ARG A 112 12.12 -3.42 -1.43
CA ARG A 112 12.08 -2.06 -2.02
C ARG A 112 13.26 -1.80 -2.95
N GLU A 113 14.45 -2.25 -2.57
CA GLU A 113 15.65 -2.09 -3.38
C GLU A 113 15.59 -2.94 -4.65
N GLN A 114 15.12 -4.18 -4.54
CA GLN A 114 14.86 -5.05 -5.69
C GLN A 114 13.80 -4.46 -6.64
N GLU A 115 12.67 -3.97 -6.12
CA GLU A 115 11.63 -3.32 -6.92
C GLU A 115 12.17 -2.07 -7.63
N ARG A 116 12.96 -1.26 -6.93
CA ARG A 116 13.57 -0.06 -7.53
C ARG A 116 14.56 -0.44 -8.63
N ALA A 117 15.41 -1.45 -8.41
CA ALA A 117 16.33 -1.95 -9.40
C ALA A 117 15.58 -2.52 -10.62
N ALA A 118 14.50 -3.27 -10.41
CA ALA A 118 13.66 -3.82 -11.46
C ALA A 118 13.00 -2.71 -12.30
N ARG A 119 12.47 -1.65 -11.67
CA ARG A 119 11.90 -0.49 -12.38
C ARG A 119 12.95 0.25 -13.20
N LEU A 120 14.15 0.46 -12.65
CA LEU A 120 15.24 1.11 -13.37
C LEU A 120 15.70 0.26 -14.57
N ALA A 121 15.79 -1.07 -14.40
CA ALA A 121 16.11 -1.98 -15.48
C ALA A 121 15.04 -1.95 -16.58
N LEU A 122 13.76 -2.05 -16.21
CA LEU A 122 12.64 -1.97 -17.15
C LEU A 122 12.65 -0.66 -17.95
N ARG A 123 12.94 0.45 -17.28
CA ARG A 123 13.06 1.76 -17.93
C ARG A 123 14.22 1.80 -18.92
N ALA A 124 15.39 1.30 -18.52
CA ALA A 124 16.55 1.22 -19.40
C ALA A 124 16.28 0.34 -20.64
N GLU A 125 15.52 -0.75 -20.49
CA GLU A 125 15.11 -1.59 -21.63
C GLU A 125 14.17 -0.85 -22.59
N VAL A 126 13.16 -0.15 -22.07
CA VAL A 126 12.22 0.64 -22.89
C VAL A 126 12.94 1.79 -23.60
N GLU A 127 13.83 2.50 -22.91
CA GLU A 127 14.67 3.54 -23.50
C GLU A 127 15.67 2.96 -24.52
N GLY A 128 16.12 1.72 -24.32
CA GLY A 128 16.92 0.93 -25.26
C GLY A 128 16.15 0.35 -26.45
N GLY A 129 14.84 0.64 -26.58
CA GLY A 129 14.02 0.26 -27.73
C GLY A 129 13.11 -0.95 -27.55
N ALA A 130 12.95 -1.48 -26.33
CA ALA A 130 12.02 -2.57 -26.04
C ALA A 130 10.56 -2.09 -25.99
N VAL A 131 9.97 -1.77 -27.15
CA VAL A 131 8.60 -1.22 -27.27
C VAL A 131 7.54 -2.12 -26.62
N HIS A 132 7.72 -3.44 -26.66
CA HIS A 132 6.79 -4.41 -26.07
C HIS A 132 6.69 -4.33 -24.54
N LYS A 133 7.63 -3.66 -23.87
CA LYS A 133 7.65 -3.43 -22.43
C LYS A 133 7.08 -2.06 -22.03
N ALA A 134 6.63 -1.26 -23.00
CA ALA A 134 6.13 0.09 -22.72
C ALA A 134 4.94 0.08 -21.76
N CYS A 135 3.99 -0.85 -21.93
CA CYS A 135 2.85 -0.96 -21.03
C CYS A 135 3.24 -1.52 -19.65
N ASP A 136 4.25 -2.40 -19.57
CA ASP A 136 4.80 -2.84 -18.28
C ASP A 136 5.45 -1.67 -17.53
N LEU A 137 6.15 -0.79 -18.24
CA LEU A 137 6.73 0.41 -17.65
C LEU A 137 5.65 1.34 -17.11
N VAL A 138 4.59 1.64 -17.87
CA VAL A 138 3.50 2.50 -17.38
C VAL A 138 2.77 1.83 -16.20
N ALA A 139 2.62 0.51 -16.24
CA ALA A 139 2.00 -0.28 -15.19
C ALA A 139 2.83 -0.38 -13.89
N ALA A 140 4.15 -0.29 -13.98
CA ALA A 140 5.04 -0.50 -12.83
C ALA A 140 5.74 0.80 -12.35
N ASP A 141 5.97 1.75 -13.25
CA ASP A 141 6.72 2.97 -12.98
C ASP A 141 5.78 4.17 -12.73
N PRO A 142 5.70 4.65 -11.49
CA PRO A 142 4.97 5.86 -11.17
C PRO A 142 5.56 7.14 -11.77
N ARG A 143 6.73 7.09 -12.39
CA ARG A 143 7.30 8.23 -13.13
C ARG A 143 7.12 8.06 -14.64
N ALA A 144 6.22 7.16 -15.05
CA ALA A 144 5.80 7.09 -16.44
C ALA A 144 5.30 8.48 -16.90
N SER A 145 5.87 8.93 -18.00
CA SER A 145 5.59 10.21 -18.64
C SER A 145 4.45 10.07 -19.64
N ALA A 146 3.96 11.20 -20.16
CA ALA A 146 2.99 11.21 -21.27
C ALA A 146 3.54 10.50 -22.51
N GLU A 147 4.85 10.58 -22.75
CA GLU A 147 5.53 9.89 -23.85
C GLU A 147 5.55 8.36 -23.65
N ASP A 148 5.76 7.89 -22.41
CA ASP A 148 5.69 6.45 -22.10
C ASP A 148 4.26 5.92 -22.31
N MET A 149 3.26 6.71 -21.91
CA MET A 149 1.85 6.39 -22.16
C MET A 149 1.52 6.35 -23.65
N ARG A 150 2.01 7.33 -24.44
CA ARG A 150 1.86 7.36 -25.90
C ARG A 150 2.43 6.08 -26.54
N ARG A 151 3.64 5.66 -26.13
CA ARG A 151 4.26 4.42 -26.61
C ARG A 151 3.48 3.18 -26.23
N CYS A 152 2.95 3.09 -25.00
CA CYS A 152 2.10 1.99 -24.61
C CYS A 152 0.80 1.96 -25.43
N ARG A 153 0.16 3.11 -25.64
CA ARG A 153 -1.01 3.24 -26.52
C ARG A 153 -0.72 2.75 -27.93
N GLU A 154 0.35 3.22 -28.56
CA GLU A 154 0.76 2.77 -29.90
C GLU A 154 1.02 1.26 -29.93
N PHE A 155 1.61 0.72 -28.88
CA PHE A 155 1.83 -0.72 -28.75
C PHE A 155 0.51 -1.50 -28.66
N ILE A 156 -0.45 -1.04 -27.84
CA ILE A 156 -1.80 -1.64 -27.72
C ILE A 156 -2.53 -1.56 -29.06
N GLU A 157 -2.56 -0.39 -29.70
CA GLU A 157 -3.25 -0.18 -30.98
C GLU A 157 -2.61 -1.02 -32.11
N SER A 158 -1.30 -1.29 -32.05
CA SER A 158 -0.60 -2.17 -32.99
C SER A 158 -0.92 -3.67 -32.84
N ARG A 159 -1.57 -4.08 -31.74
CA ARG A 159 -1.87 -5.51 -31.52
C ARG A 159 -2.90 -6.00 -32.55
N PRO A 160 -2.66 -7.18 -33.16
CA PRO A 160 -3.43 -7.66 -34.30
C PRO A 160 -4.85 -8.12 -33.94
N ASP A 161 -5.06 -8.56 -32.71
CA ASP A 161 -6.33 -9.12 -32.25
C ASP A 161 -6.77 -8.55 -30.89
N VAL A 162 -8.06 -8.74 -30.59
CA VAL A 162 -8.71 -8.23 -29.37
C VAL A 162 -8.14 -8.88 -28.10
N ALA A 163 -7.72 -10.14 -28.16
CA ALA A 163 -7.19 -10.85 -26.99
C ALA A 163 -5.80 -10.29 -26.59
N ALA A 164 -4.96 -10.00 -27.57
CA ALA A 164 -3.65 -9.38 -27.38
C ALA A 164 -3.79 -7.94 -26.85
N ARG A 165 -4.77 -7.17 -27.33
CA ARG A 165 -5.09 -5.84 -26.75
C ARG A 165 -5.53 -5.95 -25.30
N TRP A 166 -6.41 -6.91 -25.04
CA TRP A 166 -6.94 -7.16 -23.70
C TRP A 166 -5.84 -7.52 -22.70
N ALA A 167 -4.90 -8.39 -23.09
CA ALA A 167 -3.76 -8.76 -22.24
C ALA A 167 -2.96 -7.54 -21.76
N GLU A 168 -2.69 -6.58 -22.66
CA GLU A 168 -2.01 -5.33 -22.30
C GLU A 168 -2.89 -4.40 -21.43
N LEU A 169 -4.18 -4.29 -21.73
CA LEU A 169 -5.12 -3.47 -20.96
C LEU A 169 -5.33 -3.98 -19.53
N THR A 170 -5.33 -5.29 -19.32
CA THR A 170 -5.50 -5.89 -17.98
C THR A 170 -4.32 -5.65 -17.05
N LYS A 171 -3.15 -5.25 -17.57
CA LYS A 171 -2.00 -4.82 -16.74
C LYS A 171 -2.34 -3.60 -15.88
N PHE A 172 -3.35 -2.82 -16.28
CA PHE A 172 -3.85 -1.65 -15.56
C PHE A 172 -4.96 -1.96 -14.55
N THR A 173 -5.26 -3.25 -14.31
CA THR A 173 -6.32 -3.68 -13.40
C THR A 173 -5.81 -4.55 -12.25
N ASP A 174 -6.45 -4.46 -11.09
CA ASP A 174 -6.30 -5.39 -9.98
C ASP A 174 -7.56 -6.28 -9.92
N PRO A 175 -7.40 -7.62 -9.94
CA PRO A 175 -8.49 -8.58 -9.76
C PRO A 175 -9.38 -8.34 -8.53
N ARG A 176 -8.91 -7.60 -7.52
CA ARG A 176 -9.66 -7.27 -6.30
C ARG A 176 -10.14 -5.81 -6.26
N GLY A 177 -9.57 -4.95 -7.07
CA GLY A 177 -9.67 -3.50 -6.94
C GLY A 177 -10.26 -2.79 -8.15
N GLY A 178 -10.37 -3.42 -9.31
CA GLY A 178 -10.78 -2.75 -10.55
C GLY A 178 -9.61 -2.06 -11.21
N PHE A 179 -9.74 -0.79 -11.60
CA PHE A 179 -8.62 -0.05 -12.15
C PHE A 179 -7.61 0.34 -11.09
N ASN A 180 -6.35 0.13 -11.43
CA ASN A 180 -5.21 0.67 -10.73
C ASN A 180 -5.03 2.14 -11.18
N THR A 181 -5.66 3.06 -10.45
CA THR A 181 -5.59 4.50 -10.73
C THR A 181 -4.68 5.22 -9.74
N TRP A 182 -4.26 6.45 -10.10
CA TRP A 182 -3.59 7.45 -9.26
C TRP A 182 -3.14 7.01 -7.87
N HIS A 183 -1.86 6.63 -7.74
CA HIS A 183 -1.25 6.52 -6.43
C HIS A 183 -0.66 7.88 -6.01
N LEU A 184 -1.35 8.55 -5.11
CA LEU A 184 -0.99 9.90 -4.66
C LEU A 184 0.39 9.99 -4.02
N ALA A 185 0.76 8.99 -3.23
CA ALA A 185 2.10 8.96 -2.65
C ALA A 185 3.24 8.99 -3.71
N GLN A 186 2.94 8.60 -4.96
CA GLN A 186 3.90 8.31 -6.02
C GLN A 186 4.04 9.48 -7.00
N VAL A 187 3.08 10.42 -6.99
CA VAL A 187 3.21 11.79 -7.51
C VAL A 187 3.89 12.73 -6.51
N GLY A 188 4.50 12.17 -5.46
CA GLY A 188 5.15 12.92 -4.38
C GLY A 188 4.18 13.35 -3.28
N LEU A 189 2.86 13.26 -3.49
CA LEU A 189 1.85 13.94 -2.67
C LEU A 189 1.45 13.19 -1.39
N ALA A 190 2.26 12.27 -0.88
CA ALA A 190 2.04 11.70 0.44
C ALA A 190 3.28 11.82 1.32
N PRO A 191 3.10 11.86 2.65
CA PRO A 191 4.07 12.53 3.54
C PRO A 191 5.17 11.61 4.04
N ASP A 192 4.98 10.30 3.94
CA ASP A 192 5.91 9.31 4.44
C ASP A 192 5.96 8.07 3.54
N TRP A 193 7.16 7.81 3.00
CA TRP A 193 7.45 6.69 2.12
C TRP A 193 7.56 5.36 2.87
N ALA A 194 6.53 4.54 2.71
CA ALA A 194 6.62 3.09 2.86
C ALA A 194 5.57 2.42 1.95
N TRP A 195 6.06 1.93 0.81
CA TRP A 195 5.26 1.36 -0.27
C TRP A 195 5.06 -0.14 -0.08
N GLY A 196 3.80 -0.57 -0.07
CA GLY A 196 3.40 -1.95 -0.33
C GLY A 196 2.30 -1.90 -1.39
N ALA A 197 2.39 -2.79 -2.37
CA ALA A 197 1.57 -2.93 -3.57
C ALA A 197 1.92 -1.97 -4.73
N THR A 198 2.63 -2.56 -5.70
CA THR A 198 2.74 -2.17 -7.11
C THR A 198 1.37 -2.00 -7.72
N VAL A 199 1.04 -0.76 -8.09
CA VAL A 199 -0.23 -0.38 -8.73
C VAL A 199 0.11 0.57 -9.90
N PRO A 200 -0.24 0.22 -11.14
CA PRO A 200 -0.22 1.12 -12.30
C PRO A 200 -0.76 2.49 -11.99
N VAL A 201 -0.13 3.53 -12.50
CA VAL A 201 -0.69 4.88 -12.38
C VAL A 201 -1.15 5.36 -13.73
N ILE A 202 -2.45 5.22 -14.01
CA ILE A 202 -3.07 5.80 -15.19
C ILE A 202 -3.20 7.31 -14.95
N ARG A 203 -2.22 8.08 -15.45
CA ARG A 203 -2.21 9.55 -15.32
C ARG A 203 -2.55 10.25 -16.61
N HIS A 204 -2.03 9.70 -17.69
CA HIS A 204 -2.09 10.27 -19.03
C HIS A 204 -3.10 9.47 -19.87
N ASP A 205 -3.72 10.13 -20.84
CA ASP A 205 -4.65 9.49 -21.78
C ASP A 205 -5.80 8.71 -21.11
N GLN A 206 -6.29 9.18 -19.97
CA GLN A 206 -7.35 8.53 -19.19
C GLN A 206 -8.64 8.30 -19.99
N ALA A 207 -9.07 9.29 -20.77
CA ALA A 207 -10.25 9.18 -21.61
C ALA A 207 -10.09 8.10 -22.69
N TRP A 208 -8.92 8.04 -23.32
CA TRP A 208 -8.59 6.97 -24.27
C TRP A 208 -8.59 5.61 -23.57
N LEU A 209 -7.91 5.47 -22.42
CA LEU A 209 -7.79 4.19 -21.75
C LEU A 209 -9.14 3.66 -21.27
N LEU A 210 -9.96 4.49 -20.60
CA LEU A 210 -11.30 4.07 -20.17
C LEU A 210 -12.14 3.59 -21.35
N ARG A 211 -12.14 4.38 -22.43
CA ARG A 211 -12.90 4.04 -23.63
C ARG A 211 -12.40 2.72 -24.23
N THR A 212 -11.11 2.65 -24.53
CA THR A 212 -10.48 1.50 -25.18
C THR A 212 -10.57 0.23 -24.34
N PHE A 213 -10.49 0.32 -23.01
CA PHE A 213 -10.70 -0.82 -22.12
C PHE A 213 -12.09 -1.43 -22.30
N HIS A 214 -13.14 -0.62 -22.16
CA HIS A 214 -14.52 -1.10 -22.21
C HIS A 214 -14.95 -1.49 -23.63
N GLU A 215 -14.47 -0.79 -24.66
CA GLU A 215 -14.66 -1.20 -26.07
C GLU A 215 -13.99 -2.55 -26.36
N THR A 216 -12.78 -2.77 -25.85
CA THR A 216 -12.06 -4.04 -26.02
C THR A 216 -12.77 -5.15 -25.25
N TRP A 217 -13.27 -4.88 -24.04
CA TRP A 217 -14.09 -5.83 -23.29
C TRP A 217 -15.33 -6.25 -24.10
N LEU A 218 -16.08 -5.28 -24.64
CA LEU A 218 -17.26 -5.51 -25.49
C LEU A 218 -16.92 -6.33 -26.75
N ALA A 219 -15.80 -6.00 -27.40
CA ALA A 219 -15.35 -6.71 -28.59
C ALA A 219 -14.90 -8.15 -28.29
N ARG A 220 -14.35 -8.40 -27.10
CA ARG A 220 -13.89 -9.72 -26.65
C ARG A 220 -15.06 -10.64 -26.28
N THR A 221 -16.10 -10.08 -25.68
CA THR A 221 -17.22 -10.84 -25.11
C THR A 221 -18.40 -10.97 -26.07
N GLN A 222 -18.24 -10.68 -27.37
CA GLN A 222 -19.33 -10.59 -28.37
C GLN A 222 -20.34 -11.74 -28.34
N ASP A 223 -19.91 -12.97 -28.08
CA ASP A 223 -20.79 -14.13 -27.94
C ASP A 223 -21.42 -14.19 -26.54
N LEU A 224 -20.59 -14.41 -25.52
CA LEU A 224 -20.99 -14.50 -24.12
C LEU A 224 -19.78 -14.27 -23.18
N PRO A 225 -19.90 -13.47 -22.12
CA PRO A 225 -18.82 -13.25 -21.15
C PRO A 225 -18.74 -14.40 -20.15
N SER A 226 -17.54 -14.68 -19.64
CA SER A 226 -17.36 -15.51 -18.45
C SER A 226 -17.75 -14.76 -17.17
N MET A 227 -17.83 -15.45 -16.04
CA MET A 227 -18.05 -14.79 -14.74
C MET A 227 -16.91 -13.87 -14.34
N ASP A 228 -15.68 -14.28 -14.63
CA ASP A 228 -14.51 -13.45 -14.38
C ASP A 228 -14.57 -12.15 -15.22
N ASP A 229 -15.06 -12.24 -16.46
CA ASP A 229 -15.27 -11.06 -17.31
C ASP A 229 -16.29 -10.10 -16.72
N MET A 230 -17.41 -10.63 -16.20
CA MET A 230 -18.46 -9.83 -15.57
C MET A 230 -17.99 -9.20 -14.25
N GLY A 231 -17.22 -9.94 -13.44
CA GLY A 231 -16.62 -9.42 -12.21
C GLY A 231 -15.58 -8.33 -12.49
N GLN A 232 -14.72 -8.52 -13.51
CA GLN A 232 -13.78 -7.49 -13.94
C GLN A 232 -14.50 -6.24 -14.45
N LEU A 233 -15.57 -6.39 -15.24
CA LEU A 233 -16.38 -5.27 -15.69
C LEU A 233 -17.02 -4.53 -14.52
N GLN A 234 -17.59 -5.25 -13.55
CA GLN A 234 -18.18 -4.66 -12.36
C GLN A 234 -17.16 -3.82 -11.59
N LEU A 235 -15.97 -4.38 -11.31
CA LEU A 235 -14.91 -3.68 -10.57
C LEU A 235 -14.36 -2.47 -11.35
N ALA A 236 -14.20 -2.61 -12.67
CA ALA A 236 -13.79 -1.52 -13.55
C ALA A 236 -14.82 -0.37 -13.54
N LEU A 237 -16.12 -0.66 -13.68
CA LEU A 237 -17.19 0.34 -13.59
C LEU A 237 -17.31 0.94 -12.18
N GLN A 238 -17.05 0.15 -11.14
CA GLN A 238 -17.03 0.64 -9.76
C GLN A 238 -15.94 1.69 -9.55
N THR A 239 -14.80 1.51 -10.21
CA THR A 239 -13.63 2.39 -10.08
C THR A 239 -13.55 3.49 -11.13
N SER A 240 -14.40 3.48 -12.16
CA SER A 240 -14.44 4.50 -13.24
C SER A 240 -15.21 5.77 -12.87
N THR A 241 -15.00 6.30 -11.65
CA THR A 241 -15.68 7.52 -11.18
C THR A 241 -14.69 8.63 -10.87
N ARG A 242 -15.19 9.87 -10.91
CA ARG A 242 -14.39 11.04 -10.51
C ARG A 242 -13.92 10.98 -9.06
N PHE A 243 -14.73 10.44 -8.16
CA PHE A 243 -14.38 10.16 -6.76
C PHE A 243 -13.14 9.25 -6.59
N ARG A 244 -12.84 8.40 -7.58
CA ARG A 244 -11.69 7.50 -7.61
C ARG A 244 -10.50 8.06 -8.41
N GLY A 245 -10.55 9.34 -8.75
CA GLY A 245 -9.44 10.08 -9.35
C GLY A 245 -9.41 10.10 -10.87
N TRP A 246 -10.50 9.69 -11.53
CA TRP A 246 -10.64 9.89 -12.97
C TRP A 246 -10.95 11.35 -13.30
N ASP A 247 -10.34 11.85 -14.36
CA ASP A 247 -10.64 13.20 -14.84
C ASP A 247 -12.09 13.29 -15.39
N ALA A 248 -12.65 14.50 -15.37
CA ALA A 248 -14.04 14.73 -15.78
C ALA A 248 -14.27 14.37 -17.25
N HIS A 249 -13.28 14.59 -18.11
CA HIS A 249 -13.38 14.33 -19.54
C HIS A 249 -13.41 12.82 -19.84
N ALA A 250 -12.68 12.02 -19.09
CA ALA A 250 -12.60 10.58 -19.20
C ALA A 250 -13.90 9.92 -18.76
N VAL A 251 -14.45 10.35 -17.62
CA VAL A 251 -15.77 9.89 -17.15
C VAL A 251 -16.87 10.31 -18.12
N GLU A 252 -16.83 11.54 -18.64
CA GLU A 252 -17.82 12.00 -19.62
C GLU A 252 -17.70 11.25 -20.96
N THR A 253 -16.49 10.94 -21.39
CA THR A 253 -16.23 10.11 -22.57
C THR A 253 -16.81 8.71 -22.39
N LEU A 254 -16.56 8.09 -21.24
CA LEU A 254 -17.15 6.80 -20.89
C LEU A 254 -18.69 6.87 -20.93
N ARG A 255 -19.26 7.89 -20.27
CA ARG A 255 -20.71 8.12 -20.15
C ARG A 255 -21.40 8.27 -21.50
N THR A 256 -20.80 9.02 -22.42
CA THR A 256 -21.43 9.40 -23.69
C THR A 256 -21.12 8.45 -24.84
N GLN A 257 -19.91 7.87 -24.87
CA GLN A 257 -19.45 7.08 -26.03
C GLN A 257 -19.56 5.57 -25.82
N VAL A 258 -19.52 5.08 -24.58
CA VAL A 258 -19.35 3.64 -24.30
C VAL A 258 -20.52 3.05 -23.52
N LEU A 259 -20.92 3.68 -22.41
CA LEU A 259 -21.97 3.14 -21.56
C LEU A 259 -23.28 2.86 -22.31
N PRO A 260 -23.75 3.70 -23.26
CA PRO A 260 -24.95 3.39 -24.03
C PRO A 260 -24.82 2.09 -24.84
N SER A 261 -23.66 1.85 -25.44
CA SER A 261 -23.38 0.61 -26.18
C SER A 261 -23.29 -0.60 -25.26
N LEU A 262 -22.71 -0.44 -24.07
CA LEU A 262 -22.64 -1.49 -23.05
C LEU A 262 -24.03 -1.88 -22.54
N VAL A 263 -24.90 -0.90 -22.27
CA VAL A 263 -26.31 -1.16 -21.90
C VAL A 263 -27.02 -1.91 -23.01
N ALA A 264 -26.98 -1.40 -24.24
CA ALA A 264 -27.65 -2.03 -25.38
C ALA A 264 -27.16 -3.46 -25.61
N TRP A 265 -25.87 -3.70 -25.40
CA TRP A 265 -25.27 -5.04 -25.49
C TRP A 265 -25.77 -5.98 -24.39
N LEU A 266 -25.84 -5.51 -23.14
CA LEU A 266 -26.36 -6.27 -21.99
C LEU A 266 -27.86 -6.58 -22.13
N ASP A 267 -28.65 -5.64 -22.65
CA ASP A 267 -30.08 -5.82 -22.90
C ASP A 267 -30.34 -6.85 -24.00
N ALA A 268 -29.62 -6.75 -25.11
CA ALA A 268 -29.77 -7.69 -26.23
C ALA A 268 -29.43 -9.14 -25.86
N ARG A 269 -28.62 -9.35 -24.81
CA ARG A 269 -28.13 -10.67 -24.37
C ARG A 269 -28.71 -11.13 -23.04
N GLU A 270 -29.58 -10.33 -22.41
CA GLU A 270 -30.10 -10.59 -21.08
C GLU A 270 -30.68 -12.00 -20.89
N PRO A 271 -31.50 -12.54 -21.82
CA PRO A 271 -32.07 -13.89 -21.65
C PRO A 271 -30.98 -14.97 -21.62
N ARG A 272 -29.90 -14.81 -22.41
CA ARG A 272 -28.79 -15.75 -22.46
C ARG A 272 -27.87 -15.61 -21.24
N LEU A 273 -27.63 -14.38 -20.78
CA LEU A 273 -26.84 -14.11 -19.58
C LEU A 273 -27.49 -14.70 -18.33
N ARG A 274 -28.82 -14.57 -18.19
CA ARG A 274 -29.57 -15.15 -17.06
C ARG A 274 -29.66 -16.68 -17.11
N ALA A 275 -29.49 -17.29 -18.28
CA ALA A 275 -29.54 -18.73 -18.47
C ALA A 275 -28.19 -19.42 -18.23
N LEU A 276 -27.11 -18.66 -17.97
CA LEU A 276 -25.81 -19.23 -17.66
C LEU A 276 -25.81 -19.87 -16.27
N PRO A 277 -25.39 -21.14 -16.13
CA PRO A 277 -25.45 -21.86 -14.86
C PRO A 277 -24.56 -21.24 -13.77
N ASP A 278 -23.52 -20.51 -14.16
CA ASP A 278 -22.54 -19.90 -13.26
C ASP A 278 -22.74 -18.39 -13.09
N VAL A 279 -23.68 -17.75 -13.82
CA VAL A 279 -23.90 -16.31 -13.67
C VAL A 279 -24.79 -16.03 -12.48
N ASP A 280 -24.17 -15.51 -11.42
CA ASP A 280 -24.90 -14.94 -10.30
C ASP A 280 -25.70 -13.73 -10.80
N THR A 281 -27.03 -13.87 -10.83
CA THR A 281 -27.95 -12.82 -11.27
C THR A 281 -27.75 -11.49 -10.53
N TRP A 282 -27.18 -11.56 -9.32
CA TRP A 282 -26.78 -10.39 -8.54
C TRP A 282 -25.68 -9.56 -9.24
N VAL A 283 -24.68 -10.19 -9.86
CA VAL A 283 -23.59 -9.50 -10.56
C VAL A 283 -24.11 -8.75 -11.78
N LEU A 284 -25.01 -9.37 -12.56
CA LEU A 284 -25.65 -8.69 -13.69
C LEU A 284 -26.48 -7.48 -13.24
N GLY A 285 -27.22 -7.62 -12.13
CA GLY A 285 -27.95 -6.52 -11.49
C GLY A 285 -27.02 -5.39 -11.05
N ALA A 286 -25.92 -5.72 -10.37
CA ALA A 286 -24.94 -4.76 -9.88
C ALA A 286 -24.23 -4.01 -11.03
N VAL A 287 -23.89 -4.70 -12.12
CA VAL A 287 -23.32 -4.07 -13.32
C VAL A 287 -24.31 -3.08 -13.92
N ARG A 288 -25.57 -3.46 -14.10
CA ARG A 288 -26.61 -2.57 -14.63
C ARG A 288 -26.84 -1.36 -13.74
N GLU A 289 -26.96 -1.56 -12.44
CA GLU A 289 -27.10 -0.48 -11.46
C GLU A 289 -25.91 0.47 -11.54
N ARG A 290 -24.68 -0.06 -11.66
CA ARG A 290 -23.49 0.78 -11.75
C ARG A 290 -23.44 1.59 -13.04
N ILE A 291 -23.81 1.00 -14.17
CA ILE A 291 -23.89 1.72 -15.44
C ILE A 291 -24.94 2.84 -15.36
N GLN A 292 -26.12 2.57 -14.78
CA GLN A 292 -27.17 3.58 -14.61
C GLN A 292 -26.74 4.72 -13.67
N SER A 293 -26.05 4.40 -12.57
CA SER A 293 -25.46 5.40 -11.68
C SER A 293 -24.46 6.29 -12.43
N LEU A 294 -23.54 5.72 -13.23
CA LEU A 294 -22.59 6.49 -14.04
C LEU A 294 -23.25 7.33 -15.13
N LEU A 295 -24.35 6.86 -15.73
CA LEU A 295 -25.11 7.60 -16.74
C LEU A 295 -25.83 8.82 -16.17
N THR A 296 -26.39 8.67 -14.98
CA THR A 296 -27.27 9.68 -14.35
C THR A 296 -26.54 10.63 -13.41
N LYS A 297 -25.50 10.14 -12.73
CA LYS A 297 -24.77 10.89 -11.70
C LYS A 297 -23.26 10.59 -11.75
N PRO A 298 -22.56 10.99 -12.83
CA PRO A 298 -21.11 10.78 -12.95
C PRO A 298 -20.28 11.49 -11.86
N ASP A 299 -20.85 12.54 -11.26
CA ASP A 299 -20.28 13.32 -10.16
C ASP A 299 -20.81 12.89 -8.77
N GLU A 300 -21.55 11.77 -8.66
CA GLU A 300 -22.07 11.32 -7.36
C GLU A 300 -20.93 11.10 -6.36
N GLY A 301 -21.04 11.75 -5.20
CA GLY A 301 -20.00 11.73 -4.16
C GLY A 301 -18.82 12.66 -4.41
N VAL A 302 -18.81 13.43 -5.51
CA VAL A 302 -17.83 14.51 -5.71
C VAL A 302 -18.32 15.78 -5.02
N GLU A 303 -17.59 16.19 -4.00
CA GLU A 303 -17.85 17.46 -3.35
C GLU A 303 -17.46 18.63 -4.26
N PRO A 304 -18.29 19.68 -4.37
CA PRO A 304 -17.96 20.86 -5.15
C PRO A 304 -16.72 21.53 -4.57
N LEU A 305 -15.87 22.10 -5.44
CA LEU A 305 -14.71 22.84 -5.00
C LEU A 305 -15.19 23.97 -4.05
N PRO A 306 -14.78 23.95 -2.77
CA PRO A 306 -15.25 24.94 -1.81
C PRO A 306 -14.61 26.31 -2.12
N PRO A 307 -15.19 27.41 -1.59
CA PRO A 307 -14.63 28.74 -1.76
C PRO A 307 -13.16 28.76 -1.37
N LEU A 308 -12.32 29.34 -2.25
CA LEU A 308 -10.87 29.34 -2.03
C LEU A 308 -10.54 30.16 -0.78
N PRO A 309 -9.69 29.64 0.13
CA PRO A 309 -9.33 30.34 1.38
C PRO A 309 -8.42 31.57 1.14
N GLY A 310 -8.04 31.84 -0.12
CA GLY A 310 -7.16 32.94 -0.51
C GLY A 310 -6.62 32.75 -1.94
N THR A 311 -5.51 33.40 -2.27
CA THR A 311 -4.79 33.16 -3.53
C THR A 311 -3.80 32.00 -3.33
N PRO A 312 -3.81 30.95 -4.18
CA PRO A 312 -2.86 29.85 -4.08
C PRO A 312 -1.43 30.31 -4.33
N SER A 313 -0.48 29.69 -3.64
CA SER A 313 0.95 29.82 -3.91
C SER A 313 1.32 29.10 -5.23
N ALA A 314 2.42 29.50 -5.87
CA ALA A 314 2.88 28.87 -7.11
C ALA A 314 3.32 27.40 -6.92
N SER A 315 3.58 27.00 -5.68
CA SER A 315 3.88 25.62 -5.28
C SER A 315 2.65 24.84 -4.85
N ASP A 316 1.47 25.46 -4.74
CA ASP A 316 0.26 24.73 -4.36
C ASP A 316 -0.19 23.83 -5.52
N ILE A 317 -0.60 22.63 -5.16
CA ILE A 317 -1.00 21.56 -6.08
C ILE A 317 -2.48 21.21 -5.95
N GLY A 318 -3.20 21.90 -5.08
CA GLY A 318 -4.60 21.59 -4.82
C GLY A 318 -5.15 22.20 -3.55
N LEU A 319 -6.31 21.69 -3.17
CA LEU A 319 -7.07 22.05 -2.00
C LEU A 319 -7.45 20.79 -1.23
N VAL A 320 -7.50 20.89 0.09
CA VAL A 320 -8.01 19.85 0.97
C VAL A 320 -9.07 20.41 1.91
N ARG A 321 -10.11 19.62 2.19
CA ARG A 321 -11.13 19.91 3.19
C ARG A 321 -11.42 18.64 3.98
N MET A 322 -11.65 18.75 5.28
CA MET A 322 -12.23 17.68 6.07
C MET A 322 -13.74 17.86 6.08
N ASP A 323 -14.51 16.84 5.74
CA ASP A 323 -15.97 16.88 5.82
C ASP A 323 -16.46 16.69 7.27
N ASP A 324 -17.78 16.74 7.45
CA ASP A 324 -18.41 16.57 8.77
C ASP A 324 -18.34 15.13 9.30
N THR A 325 -18.03 14.16 8.45
CA THR A 325 -17.79 12.76 8.84
C THR A 325 -16.34 12.51 9.26
N GLY A 326 -15.48 13.51 9.09
CA GLY A 326 -14.04 13.45 9.33
C GLY A 326 -13.26 12.89 8.14
N ALA A 327 -13.89 12.60 7.01
CA ALA A 327 -13.22 12.19 5.79
C ALA A 327 -12.52 13.38 5.12
N LEU A 328 -11.51 13.10 4.30
CA LEU A 328 -10.73 14.11 3.59
C LEU A 328 -11.13 14.18 2.12
N ASP A 329 -11.57 15.36 1.69
CA ASP A 329 -11.77 15.73 0.30
C ASP A 329 -10.52 16.43 -0.24
N LEU A 330 -9.96 15.91 -1.31
CA LEU A 330 -8.74 16.39 -1.96
C LEU A 330 -9.06 16.78 -3.41
N TRP A 331 -8.98 18.07 -3.73
CA TRP A 331 -9.04 18.57 -5.11
C TRP A 331 -7.64 18.93 -5.57
N LEU A 332 -7.03 18.07 -6.35
CA LEU A 332 -5.69 18.27 -6.87
C LEU A 332 -5.78 18.88 -8.27
N ARG A 333 -4.86 19.78 -8.59
CA ARG A 333 -4.81 20.50 -9.86
C ARG A 333 -3.39 20.53 -10.40
N ALA A 334 -3.28 20.57 -11.73
CA ALA A 334 -2.03 20.85 -12.43
C ALA A 334 -1.54 22.25 -12.04
N SER A 335 -0.41 22.35 -11.34
CA SER A 335 0.31 23.62 -11.20
C SER A 335 1.38 23.72 -12.30
N PRO A 336 1.86 24.92 -12.65
CA PRO A 336 2.96 25.08 -13.61
C PRO A 336 4.26 24.36 -13.19
N THR A 337 4.42 24.09 -11.89
CA THR A 337 5.58 23.39 -11.31
C THR A 337 5.33 21.89 -11.11
N SER A 338 4.08 21.49 -10.85
CA SER A 338 3.70 20.09 -10.65
C SER A 338 3.21 19.39 -11.92
N GLY A 339 2.89 20.15 -12.97
CA GLY A 339 2.85 19.83 -14.41
C GLY A 339 1.94 18.69 -14.90
N ASN A 340 1.61 17.73 -14.05
CA ASN A 340 1.20 16.39 -14.43
C ASN A 340 0.03 15.85 -13.61
N ILE A 341 -0.46 16.58 -12.59
CA ILE A 341 -1.65 16.18 -11.84
C ILE A 341 -2.85 16.76 -12.59
N GLY A 342 -3.76 15.94 -13.13
CA GLY A 342 -5.00 16.48 -13.72
C GLY A 342 -5.85 17.21 -12.67
N ASP A 343 -6.95 17.84 -13.06
CA ASP A 343 -7.99 18.23 -12.11
C ASP A 343 -8.63 16.94 -11.53
N VAL A 344 -8.10 16.47 -10.40
CA VAL A 344 -8.40 15.19 -9.77
C VAL A 344 -9.12 15.45 -8.46
N TYR A 345 -10.21 14.71 -8.20
CA TYR A 345 -10.87 14.70 -6.90
C TYR A 345 -10.71 13.34 -6.23
N LEU A 346 -10.36 13.35 -4.95
CA LEU A 346 -10.20 12.13 -4.16
C LEU A 346 -10.81 12.35 -2.79
N HIS A 347 -11.65 11.42 -2.39
CA HIS A 347 -12.16 11.35 -1.04
C HIS A 347 -11.47 10.21 -0.29
N ARG A 348 -11.15 10.44 0.97
CA ARG A 348 -10.52 9.46 1.86
C ARG A 348 -11.30 9.39 3.17
N ALA A 349 -12.06 8.31 3.35
CA ALA A 349 -12.78 8.04 4.57
C ALA A 349 -11.81 7.61 5.69
N SER A 350 -12.21 7.74 6.96
CA SER A 350 -11.34 7.45 8.11
C SER A 350 -10.82 6.01 8.17
N TYR A 351 -11.54 5.06 7.57
CA TYR A 351 -11.15 3.66 7.47
C TYR A 351 -10.29 3.34 6.23
N ASP A 352 -10.08 4.30 5.33
CA ASP A 352 -9.20 4.09 4.19
C ASP A 352 -7.75 3.98 4.69
N SER A 353 -7.01 3.00 4.16
CA SER A 353 -5.61 2.74 4.55
C SER A 353 -4.66 3.93 4.37
N ASP A 354 -5.05 4.93 3.59
CA ASP A 354 -4.29 6.16 3.34
C ASP A 354 -4.70 7.34 4.24
N TYR A 355 -5.81 7.22 4.96
CA TYR A 355 -6.43 8.36 5.66
C TYR A 355 -5.51 9.00 6.69
N GLU A 356 -4.99 8.21 7.63
CA GLU A 356 -4.15 8.74 8.71
C GLU A 356 -2.86 9.37 8.17
N ARG A 357 -2.35 8.87 7.06
CA ARG A 357 -1.20 9.46 6.36
C ARG A 357 -1.54 10.84 5.81
N TRP A 358 -2.66 10.95 5.10
CA TRP A 358 -3.17 12.22 4.60
C TRP A 358 -3.46 13.22 5.72
N ARG A 359 -4.10 12.77 6.79
CA ARG A 359 -4.40 13.59 7.96
C ARG A 359 -3.12 14.17 8.58
N LYS A 360 -2.08 13.36 8.71
CA LYS A 360 -0.76 13.80 9.19
C LYS A 360 -0.08 14.80 8.25
N TYR A 361 -0.23 14.63 6.92
CA TYR A 361 0.29 15.59 5.94
C TYR A 361 -0.33 16.96 6.09
N VAL A 362 -1.66 16.94 6.10
CA VAL A 362 -2.51 18.12 6.04
C VAL A 362 -2.39 18.86 7.36
N GLY A 363 -2.04 18.14 8.44
CA GLY A 363 -2.01 18.63 9.80
C GLY A 363 -3.42 18.80 10.35
N ASP A 364 -3.53 19.48 11.49
CA ASP A 364 -4.83 19.73 12.09
C ASP A 364 -5.72 20.54 11.14
N LEU A 365 -6.84 19.95 10.75
CA LEU A 365 -7.86 20.54 9.88
C LEU A 365 -9.21 20.42 10.58
N ARG A 366 -9.92 21.55 10.71
CA ARG A 366 -11.28 21.56 11.26
C ARG A 366 -12.27 21.14 10.16
N PRO A 367 -13.36 20.43 10.50
CA PRO A 367 -14.43 20.14 9.57
C PRO A 367 -14.90 21.42 8.85
N GLY A 368 -15.12 21.31 7.55
CA GLY A 368 -15.55 22.38 6.66
C GLY A 368 -14.48 23.42 6.29
N GLN A 369 -13.30 23.40 6.91
CA GLN A 369 -12.24 24.36 6.61
C GLN A 369 -11.39 23.93 5.40
N PRO A 370 -11.43 24.64 4.27
CA PRO A 370 -10.53 24.36 3.16
C PRO A 370 -9.12 24.90 3.44
N ARG A 371 -8.10 24.19 2.95
CA ARG A 371 -6.68 24.56 3.03
C ARG A 371 -6.01 24.28 1.70
N PHE A 372 -5.11 25.16 1.26
CA PHE A 372 -4.25 24.86 0.12
C PHE A 372 -3.26 23.77 0.45
N LEU A 373 -3.09 22.84 -0.49
CA LEU A 373 -2.17 21.74 -0.37
C LEU A 373 -0.87 22.12 -1.08
N PRO A 374 0.25 22.30 -0.36
CA PRO A 374 1.53 22.58 -0.98
C PRO A 374 2.05 21.34 -1.71
N ALA A 375 2.82 21.57 -2.78
CA ALA A 375 3.73 20.56 -3.30
C ALA A 375 4.70 20.14 -2.18
N PRO A 376 4.99 18.85 -2.04
CA PRO A 376 5.95 18.33 -1.06
C PRO A 376 7.39 18.76 -1.35
#